data_AF-A0A2W6YHF1-F1
#
_entry.id   AF-A0A2W6YHF1-F1
#
_cell.length_a   1.000
_cell.length_b   1.000
_cell.length_c   1.000
_cell.angle_alpha   90.00
_cell.angle_beta   90.00
_cell.angle_gamma   90.00
#
_symmetry.space_group_name_H-M   'P 1'
#
loop_
_entity.id
_entity.type
_entity.pdbx_description
1 polymer ?
#
loop_
_entity_poly.entity_id
_entity_poly.type
_entity_poly.pdbx_seq_one_letter_code
_entity_poly.pdbx_strand_id
1 'polypeptide(L)'
;MKKIISSLIVASIFFSNLNAQSDSKKEEQLYRPNFHFSPKTGWMNDPNGLYYKDGIYHMFFQYYPDGNKWGPMHWGHATSKDLVKWEEQPIALYPDDLGYIFSGSAVVDKNNTSGFGDSKNNPVIAIYTYHNPNREKDGKIDVESQGIAYSLDNSKTWTKYASNPVLQNPGIRDFRDPKISWDAKRQQWIMVLAAQDRTHFYASKNLKDWTFQSEFGKEEGAHGGVWECPDLFPLKVQGTNEEKWVLIVNINPGGPNKGSAGQYFVGDFDGKTFKTDELFNQQLHKEKAAWLDWGKDNYASVSFDNIPQDKRIIIGWMSNWEYAQEVPTEAWRSSMTVAREVSLKKTKDGYILRNVPVSHLKNYQGKSIKKRINVKPENKLFGKSEIDLSKSVLDLDINKMTAGTYTFALKNSLGEELIFGMDNKTGELFVDRFKSGKTAFGKNYATPVTKAPLGQAYTNAKMKVVLDKTSIEIFFNNGEKVLTEIFFPNEHFSELTLSTDTKGSSLNINANQLDIK
;
A
#
# COMPACT_ATOMS: atom_id res chain seq x y z
N MET A 1 -0.35 -39.42 -46.56
CA MET A 1 0.16 -39.05 -45.22
C MET A 1 0.48 -37.56 -45.02
N LYS A 2 0.95 -36.78 -46.02
CA LYS A 2 1.27 -35.35 -45.84
C LYS A 2 0.07 -34.38 -45.69
N LYS A 3 -1.14 -34.71 -46.17
CA LYS A 3 -2.34 -33.85 -46.04
C LYS A 3 -3.08 -33.96 -44.70
N ILE A 4 -2.82 -35.01 -43.90
CA ILE A 4 -3.50 -35.21 -42.60
C ILE A 4 -2.72 -34.50 -41.46
N ILE A 5 -1.41 -34.30 -41.63
CA ILE A 5 -0.55 -33.67 -40.62
C ILE A 5 -0.76 -32.14 -40.56
N SER A 6 -1.01 -31.44 -41.69
CA SER A 6 -1.30 -30.00 -41.67
C SER A 6 -2.64 -29.64 -41.03
N SER A 7 -3.68 -30.46 -41.20
CA SER A 7 -4.98 -30.22 -40.57
C SER A 7 -4.95 -30.47 -39.05
N LEU A 8 -4.14 -31.42 -38.59
CA LEU A 8 -3.92 -31.69 -37.17
C LEU A 8 -3.12 -30.58 -36.47
N ILE A 9 -2.11 -30.00 -37.13
CA ILE A 9 -1.32 -28.89 -36.58
C ILE A 9 -2.14 -27.59 -36.53
N VAL A 10 -2.94 -27.29 -37.57
CA VAL A 10 -3.82 -26.12 -37.55
C VAL A 10 -4.92 -26.28 -36.50
N ALA A 11 -5.56 -27.45 -36.38
CA ALA A 11 -6.56 -27.70 -35.34
C ALA A 11 -5.97 -27.59 -33.93
N SER A 12 -4.78 -28.15 -33.67
CA SER A 12 -4.16 -28.08 -32.33
C SER A 12 -3.74 -26.66 -31.94
N ILE A 13 -3.30 -25.82 -32.89
CA ILE A 13 -3.01 -24.39 -32.64
C ILE A 13 -4.31 -23.59 -32.38
N PHE A 14 -5.41 -23.89 -33.08
CA PHE A 14 -6.69 -23.24 -32.84
C PHE A 14 -7.31 -23.67 -31.49
N PHE A 15 -7.23 -24.95 -31.12
CA PHE A 15 -7.70 -25.44 -29.82
C PHE A 15 -6.86 -24.90 -28.65
N SER A 16 -5.53 -24.79 -28.80
CA SER A 16 -4.68 -24.21 -27.76
C SER A 16 -4.98 -22.72 -27.52
N ASN A 17 -5.21 -21.96 -28.60
CA ASN A 17 -5.53 -20.53 -28.50
C ASN A 17 -6.93 -20.29 -27.89
N LEU A 18 -7.91 -21.12 -28.21
CA LEU A 18 -9.25 -21.05 -27.60
C LEU A 18 -9.22 -21.37 -26.10
N ASN A 19 -8.46 -22.39 -25.70
CA ASN A 19 -8.32 -22.76 -24.29
C ASN A 19 -7.59 -21.67 -23.49
N ALA A 20 -6.46 -21.16 -24.01
CA ALA A 20 -5.72 -20.07 -23.37
C ALA A 20 -6.57 -18.79 -23.21
N GLN A 21 -7.39 -18.45 -24.22
CA GLN A 21 -8.31 -17.31 -24.13
C GLN A 21 -9.45 -17.55 -23.13
N SER A 22 -9.90 -18.79 -22.95
CA SER A 22 -10.92 -19.15 -21.96
C SER A 22 -10.38 -19.15 -20.52
N ASP A 23 -9.14 -19.62 -20.33
CA ASP A 23 -8.47 -19.65 -19.03
C ASP A 23 -8.15 -18.24 -18.54
N SER A 24 -7.65 -17.37 -19.43
CA SER A 24 -7.37 -15.96 -19.11
C SER A 24 -8.63 -15.18 -18.71
N LYS A 25 -9.76 -15.40 -19.42
CA LYS A 25 -11.06 -14.80 -19.03
C LYS A 25 -11.55 -15.29 -17.67
N LYS A 26 -11.27 -16.54 -17.32
CA LYS A 26 -11.63 -17.13 -16.02
C LYS A 26 -10.75 -16.57 -14.90
N GLU A 27 -9.45 -16.41 -15.12
CA GLU A 27 -8.52 -15.77 -14.18
C GLU A 27 -8.95 -14.33 -13.88
N GLU A 28 -9.14 -13.52 -14.92
CA GLU A 28 -9.60 -12.14 -14.81
C GLU A 28 -10.91 -12.03 -13.99
N GLN A 29 -11.90 -12.90 -14.26
CA GLN A 29 -13.15 -12.92 -13.49
C GLN A 29 -12.92 -13.27 -12.01
N LEU A 30 -12.04 -14.22 -11.73
CA LEU A 30 -11.73 -14.68 -10.38
C LEU A 30 -10.92 -13.64 -9.60
N TYR A 31 -9.93 -12.98 -10.22
CA TYR A 31 -8.90 -12.27 -9.47
C TYR A 31 -8.91 -10.76 -9.62
N ARG A 32 -9.54 -10.19 -10.66
CA ARG A 32 -9.62 -8.73 -10.83
C ARG A 32 -10.37 -8.11 -9.64
N PRO A 33 -9.73 -7.22 -8.85
CA PRO A 33 -10.36 -6.62 -7.69
C PRO A 33 -11.62 -5.85 -8.08
N ASN A 34 -12.61 -5.84 -7.19
CA ASN A 34 -13.84 -5.09 -7.40
C ASN A 34 -13.65 -3.59 -7.10
N PHE A 35 -12.77 -3.24 -6.16
CA PHE A 35 -12.62 -1.85 -5.71
C PHE A 35 -11.22 -1.43 -5.28
N HIS A 36 -10.27 -2.35 -5.22
CA HIS A 36 -8.87 -1.98 -5.18
C HIS A 36 -8.41 -1.57 -6.58
N PHE A 37 -7.64 -0.49 -6.68
CA PHE A 37 -7.11 -0.09 -7.96
C PHE A 37 -6.10 -1.13 -8.48
N SER A 38 -6.24 -1.51 -9.74
CA SER A 38 -5.24 -2.25 -10.52
C SER A 38 -5.24 -1.68 -11.94
N PRO A 39 -4.10 -1.63 -12.65
CA PRO A 39 -4.09 -1.17 -14.03
C PRO A 39 -4.85 -2.16 -14.90
N LYS A 40 -5.48 -1.70 -15.98
CA LYS A 40 -6.18 -2.56 -16.94
C LYS A 40 -5.28 -3.70 -17.41
N THR A 41 -4.02 -3.39 -17.73
CA THR A 41 -3.00 -4.35 -18.18
C THR A 41 -1.62 -3.98 -17.65
N GLY A 42 -0.67 -4.90 -17.71
CA GLY A 42 0.74 -4.66 -17.39
C GLY A 42 1.08 -4.81 -15.90
N TRP A 43 2.27 -4.34 -15.53
CA TRP A 43 2.78 -4.40 -14.15
C TRP A 43 2.59 -3.08 -13.42
N MET A 44 2.16 -3.15 -12.16
CA MET A 44 2.17 -2.01 -11.24
C MET A 44 2.90 -2.35 -9.94
N ASN A 45 3.66 -1.38 -9.41
CA ASN A 45 4.13 -1.37 -8.02
C ASN A 45 3.74 -0.08 -7.27
N ASP A 46 4.70 0.73 -6.88
CA ASP A 46 4.55 1.79 -5.88
C ASP A 46 3.53 2.85 -6.32
N PRO A 47 2.69 3.35 -5.41
CA PRO A 47 1.93 4.57 -5.64
C PRO A 47 2.87 5.79 -5.67
N ASN A 48 2.65 6.69 -6.62
CA ASN A 48 3.48 7.87 -6.84
C ASN A 48 2.63 9.12 -7.00
N GLY A 49 3.25 10.28 -6.81
CA GLY A 49 2.64 11.55 -7.20
C GLY A 49 1.26 11.82 -6.59
N LEU A 50 0.97 11.29 -5.40
CA LEU A 50 -0.36 11.37 -4.80
C LEU A 50 -0.68 12.81 -4.42
N TYR A 51 -1.72 13.40 -5.02
CA TYR A 51 -2.18 14.74 -4.63
C TYR A 51 -3.67 14.92 -4.86
N TYR A 52 -4.27 15.88 -4.16
CA TYR A 52 -5.65 16.32 -4.41
C TYR A 52 -5.67 17.73 -4.99
N LYS A 53 -6.49 17.97 -6.02
CA LYS A 53 -6.73 19.29 -6.59
C LYS A 53 -8.11 19.34 -7.24
N ASP A 54 -8.82 20.45 -7.06
CA ASP A 54 -10.09 20.75 -7.74
C ASP A 54 -11.15 19.64 -7.67
N GLY A 55 -11.27 18.96 -6.51
CA GLY A 55 -12.24 17.88 -6.33
C GLY A 55 -11.76 16.49 -6.74
N ILE A 56 -10.53 16.38 -7.26
CA ILE A 56 -9.97 15.15 -7.83
C ILE A 56 -8.75 14.70 -7.04
N TYR A 57 -8.72 13.43 -6.67
CA TYR A 57 -7.55 12.72 -6.19
C TYR A 57 -6.80 12.16 -7.39
N HIS A 58 -5.52 12.49 -7.51
CA HIS A 58 -4.61 11.95 -8.50
C HIS A 58 -3.72 10.90 -7.85
N MET A 59 -3.64 9.74 -8.47
CA MET A 59 -2.71 8.67 -8.12
C MET A 59 -1.91 8.30 -9.35
N PHE A 60 -0.60 8.52 -9.29
CA PHE A 60 0.32 7.91 -10.24
C PHE A 60 0.84 6.62 -9.64
N PHE A 61 1.49 5.81 -10.44
CA PHE A 61 2.05 4.55 -9.99
C PHE A 61 3.17 4.08 -10.90
N GLN A 62 4.15 3.40 -10.34
CA GLN A 62 5.18 2.71 -11.11
C GLN A 62 4.51 1.70 -12.04
N TYR A 63 4.76 1.83 -13.34
CA TYR A 63 4.02 1.10 -14.37
C TYR A 63 4.95 0.55 -15.47
N TYR A 64 4.71 -0.68 -15.89
CA TYR A 64 5.27 -1.21 -17.14
C TYR A 64 4.15 -1.71 -18.05
N PRO A 65 3.87 -1.01 -19.17
CA PRO A 65 2.76 -1.34 -20.06
C PRO A 65 2.98 -2.60 -20.90
N ASP A 66 4.24 -2.90 -21.22
CA ASP A 66 4.59 -3.92 -22.23
C ASP A 66 4.82 -5.32 -21.63
N GLY A 67 4.51 -5.50 -20.34
CA GLY A 67 4.62 -6.81 -19.69
C GLY A 67 4.02 -6.82 -18.29
N ASN A 68 3.73 -8.02 -17.80
CA ASN A 68 3.12 -8.24 -16.49
C ASN A 68 4.14 -8.50 -15.37
N LYS A 69 5.42 -8.15 -15.60
CA LYS A 69 6.52 -8.21 -14.63
C LYS A 69 7.25 -6.88 -14.60
N TRP A 70 8.10 -6.68 -13.60
CA TRP A 70 8.90 -5.46 -13.53
C TRP A 70 9.78 -5.30 -14.78
N GLY A 71 9.89 -4.08 -15.29
CA GLY A 71 10.60 -3.74 -16.52
C GLY A 71 10.93 -2.24 -16.60
N PRO A 72 11.12 -1.69 -17.82
CA PRO A 72 11.27 -0.25 -18.05
C PRO A 72 10.13 0.57 -17.45
N MET A 73 10.38 1.21 -16.31
CA MET A 73 9.34 1.86 -15.52
C MET A 73 8.90 3.21 -16.10
N HIS A 74 7.58 3.41 -16.07
CA HIS A 74 6.82 4.62 -16.38
C HIS A 74 6.08 5.08 -15.13
N TRP A 75 5.49 6.28 -15.16
CA TRP A 75 4.37 6.60 -14.27
C TRP A 75 3.04 6.45 -15.01
N GLY A 76 2.28 5.43 -14.62
CA GLY A 76 0.85 5.35 -14.94
C GLY A 76 0.05 6.40 -14.15
N HIS A 77 -1.22 6.60 -14.49
CA HIS A 77 -2.05 7.61 -13.85
C HIS A 77 -3.50 7.13 -13.70
N ALA A 78 -4.10 7.39 -12.55
CA ALA A 78 -5.51 7.22 -12.30
C ALA A 78 -6.05 8.40 -11.47
N THR A 79 -7.33 8.69 -11.65
CA THR A 79 -8.03 9.74 -10.91
C THR A 79 -9.27 9.22 -10.22
N SER A 80 -9.61 9.80 -9.08
CA SER A 80 -10.82 9.49 -8.33
C SER A 80 -11.45 10.75 -7.74
N LYS A 81 -12.77 10.72 -7.50
CA LYS A 81 -13.47 11.74 -6.72
C LYS A 81 -13.62 11.36 -5.24
N ASP A 82 -13.38 10.09 -4.91
CA ASP A 82 -13.74 9.53 -3.60
C ASP A 82 -12.75 8.48 -3.08
N LEU A 83 -11.60 8.29 -3.74
CA LEU A 83 -10.56 7.32 -3.41
C LEU A 83 -10.98 5.84 -3.51
N VAL A 84 -12.18 5.56 -4.02
CA VAL A 84 -12.73 4.20 -4.17
C VAL A 84 -12.87 3.86 -5.65
N LYS A 85 -13.57 4.70 -6.41
CA LYS A 85 -13.70 4.53 -7.86
C LYS A 85 -12.58 5.26 -8.58
N TRP A 86 -11.75 4.49 -9.25
CA TRP A 86 -10.60 5.00 -9.99
C TRP A 86 -10.83 4.88 -11.49
N GLU A 87 -10.53 5.96 -12.20
CA GLU A 87 -10.52 6.01 -13.65
C GLU A 87 -9.07 6.09 -14.12
N GLU A 88 -8.59 5.03 -14.77
CA GLU A 88 -7.25 5.00 -15.36
C GLU A 88 -7.16 5.97 -16.53
N GLN A 89 -6.14 6.83 -16.48
CA GLN A 89 -5.81 7.88 -17.43
C GLN A 89 -4.63 7.43 -18.32
N PRO A 90 -4.30 8.19 -19.39
CA PRO A 90 -3.08 7.96 -20.14
C PRO A 90 -1.82 7.99 -19.25
N ILE A 91 -0.77 7.29 -19.68
CA ILE A 91 0.53 7.31 -19.00
C ILE A 91 1.02 8.75 -18.86
N ALA A 92 1.45 9.11 -17.65
CA ALA A 92 1.85 10.48 -17.32
C ALA A 92 3.30 10.78 -17.70
N LEU A 93 4.23 9.87 -17.36
CA LEU A 93 5.66 10.04 -17.63
C LEU A 93 6.24 8.78 -18.25
N TYR A 94 6.83 8.94 -19.43
CA TYR A 94 7.57 7.90 -20.15
C TYR A 94 9.06 7.99 -19.84
N PRO A 95 9.84 6.88 -19.89
CA PRO A 95 11.29 6.92 -19.96
C PRO A 95 11.81 7.85 -21.05
N ASP A 96 13.02 8.37 -20.88
CA ASP A 96 13.73 9.13 -21.91
C ASP A 96 15.24 8.78 -21.89
N ASP A 97 16.05 9.56 -22.58
CA ASP A 97 17.51 9.34 -22.70
C ASP A 97 18.25 9.36 -21.34
N LEU A 98 17.66 9.91 -20.28
CA LEU A 98 18.23 9.88 -18.93
C LEU A 98 17.94 8.57 -18.19
N GLY A 99 16.90 7.83 -18.58
CA GLY A 99 16.59 6.50 -18.07
C GLY A 99 15.11 6.24 -17.78
N TYR A 100 14.86 5.18 -17.00
CA TYR A 100 13.53 4.81 -16.52
C TYR A 100 13.04 5.80 -15.46
N ILE A 101 11.71 5.89 -15.31
CA ILE A 101 11.06 6.76 -14.34
C ILE A 101 10.69 5.94 -13.11
N PHE A 102 11.45 6.12 -12.05
CA PHE A 102 11.25 5.50 -10.74
C PHE A 102 10.36 6.36 -9.85
N SER A 103 10.06 5.84 -8.66
CA SER A 103 9.09 6.41 -7.72
C SER A 103 9.41 7.84 -7.31
N GLY A 104 8.39 8.51 -6.76
CA GLY A 104 8.48 9.90 -6.35
C GLY A 104 7.12 10.48 -5.98
N SER A 105 7.04 11.80 -5.92
CA SER A 105 5.89 12.52 -5.39
C SER A 105 5.51 13.74 -6.23
N ALA A 106 4.36 14.34 -5.92
CA ALA A 106 3.87 15.51 -6.62
C ALA A 106 3.20 16.47 -5.64
N VAL A 107 3.30 17.77 -5.93
CA VAL A 107 2.75 18.86 -5.12
C VAL A 107 2.10 19.92 -6.00
N VAL A 108 1.16 20.67 -5.43
CA VAL A 108 0.64 21.88 -6.05
C VAL A 108 1.48 23.08 -5.61
N ASP A 109 2.27 23.66 -6.51
CA ASP A 109 3.09 24.85 -6.24
C ASP A 109 2.23 26.12 -6.30
N LYS A 110 1.45 26.33 -5.24
CA LYS A 110 0.43 27.40 -5.15
C LYS A 110 0.98 28.82 -5.32
N ASN A 111 2.27 28.99 -5.02
CA ASN A 111 2.93 30.30 -5.04
C ASN A 111 3.82 30.47 -6.29
N ASN A 112 3.77 29.52 -7.23
CA ASN A 112 4.61 29.50 -8.42
C ASN A 112 6.10 29.72 -8.12
N THR A 113 6.59 29.11 -7.03
CA THR A 113 7.99 29.22 -6.60
C THR A 113 8.96 28.59 -7.60
N SER A 114 8.48 27.60 -8.35
CA SER A 114 9.21 26.99 -9.46
C SER A 114 9.34 27.91 -10.68
N GLY A 115 8.41 28.84 -10.86
CA GLY A 115 8.32 29.69 -12.04
C GLY A 115 7.74 28.99 -13.28
N PHE A 116 7.18 27.77 -13.14
CA PHE A 116 6.56 27.05 -14.27
C PHE A 116 5.09 27.41 -14.51
N GLY A 117 4.44 28.00 -13.51
CA GLY A 117 3.05 28.44 -13.58
C GLY A 117 2.85 29.60 -14.54
N ASP A 118 1.59 29.80 -14.91
CA ASP A 118 1.14 30.93 -15.73
C ASP A 118 0.08 31.76 -14.99
N SER A 119 -0.42 32.81 -15.63
CA SER A 119 -1.45 33.71 -15.06
C SER A 119 -2.77 33.03 -14.66
N LYS A 120 -3.02 31.81 -15.11
CA LYS A 120 -4.26 31.06 -14.94
C LYS A 120 -4.08 29.79 -14.11
N ASN A 121 -2.90 29.19 -14.13
CA ASN A 121 -2.66 27.85 -13.60
C ASN A 121 -1.45 27.82 -12.67
N ASN A 122 -1.70 27.46 -11.41
CA ASN A 122 -0.63 27.00 -10.50
C ASN A 122 -0.13 25.64 -10.98
N PRO A 123 1.19 25.46 -11.13
CA PRO A 123 1.74 24.23 -11.66
C PRO A 123 1.64 23.12 -10.62
N VAL A 124 1.35 21.91 -11.11
CA VAL A 124 1.60 20.69 -10.37
C VAL A 124 3.01 20.25 -10.71
N ILE A 125 3.86 20.03 -9.70
CA ILE A 125 5.24 19.61 -9.87
C ILE A 125 5.35 18.16 -9.43
N ALA A 126 5.79 17.28 -10.33
CA ALA A 126 6.23 15.94 -10.01
C ALA A 126 7.75 15.94 -9.85
N ILE A 127 8.23 15.27 -8.81
CA ILE A 127 9.64 14.92 -8.65
C ILE A 127 9.75 13.40 -8.59
N TYR A 128 10.72 12.86 -9.31
CA TYR A 128 10.87 11.43 -9.51
C TYR A 128 12.35 11.06 -9.66
N THR A 129 12.65 9.79 -9.44
CA THR A 129 14.00 9.27 -9.69
C THR A 129 14.14 8.85 -11.15
N TYR A 130 15.23 9.25 -11.79
CA TYR A 130 15.73 8.61 -13.01
C TYR A 130 16.61 7.44 -12.62
N HIS A 131 16.36 6.25 -13.16
CA HIS A 131 17.28 5.11 -13.09
C HIS A 131 17.93 4.88 -14.45
N ASN A 132 19.26 4.95 -14.53
CA ASN A 132 19.99 4.78 -15.77
C ASN A 132 20.45 3.32 -15.95
N PRO A 133 19.79 2.53 -16.82
CA PRO A 133 20.10 1.11 -16.99
C PRO A 133 21.45 0.87 -17.66
N ASN A 134 21.95 1.81 -18.46
CA ASN A 134 23.25 1.69 -19.12
C ASN A 134 24.39 1.84 -18.10
N ARG A 135 24.28 2.84 -17.21
CA ARG A 135 25.24 3.02 -16.10
C ARG A 135 25.23 1.83 -15.15
N GLU A 136 24.05 1.27 -14.87
CA GLU A 136 23.93 0.06 -14.05
C GLU A 136 24.63 -1.13 -14.71
N LYS A 137 24.42 -1.34 -16.01
CA LYS A 137 25.10 -2.39 -16.78
C LYS A 137 26.63 -2.23 -16.75
N ASP A 138 27.11 -1.00 -16.73
CA ASP A 138 28.54 -0.66 -16.61
C ASP A 138 29.08 -0.75 -15.16
N GLY A 139 28.26 -1.19 -14.20
CA GLY A 139 28.65 -1.37 -12.80
C GLY A 139 28.88 -0.06 -12.04
N LYS A 140 28.33 1.06 -12.51
CA LYS A 140 28.42 2.35 -11.81
C LYS A 140 27.56 2.35 -10.55
N ILE A 141 27.94 3.16 -9.57
CA ILE A 141 27.20 3.30 -8.31
C ILE A 141 26.09 4.35 -8.46
N ASP A 142 26.41 5.47 -9.11
CA ASP A 142 25.56 6.64 -9.31
C ASP A 142 24.60 6.46 -10.50
N VAL A 143 23.72 5.46 -10.39
CA VAL A 143 22.75 5.09 -11.43
C VAL A 143 21.40 5.81 -11.27
N GLU A 144 21.14 6.35 -10.08
CA GLU A 144 19.89 7.03 -9.72
C GLU A 144 20.09 8.53 -9.50
N SER A 145 19.25 9.39 -10.08
CA SER A 145 19.28 10.87 -9.87
C SER A 145 17.86 11.44 -9.85
N GLN A 146 17.65 12.66 -9.36
CA GLN A 146 16.28 13.19 -9.19
C GLN A 146 15.92 14.22 -10.25
N GLY A 147 14.85 13.96 -11.01
CA GLY A 147 14.31 14.85 -12.03
C GLY A 147 12.95 15.42 -11.63
N ILE A 148 12.53 16.50 -12.29
CA ILE A 148 11.19 17.07 -12.15
C ILE A 148 10.47 17.20 -13.49
N ALA A 149 9.15 17.15 -13.42
CA ALA A 149 8.24 17.54 -14.50
C ALA A 149 7.13 18.43 -13.92
N TYR A 150 6.50 19.23 -14.77
CA TYR A 150 5.37 20.06 -14.37
C TYR A 150 4.18 19.89 -15.30
N SER A 151 2.99 20.14 -14.75
CA SER A 151 1.72 20.18 -15.47
C SER A 151 0.96 21.45 -15.16
N LEU A 152 0.34 22.04 -16.18
CA LEU A 152 -0.50 23.24 -16.10
C LEU A 152 -1.98 22.95 -16.37
N ASP A 153 -2.34 21.68 -16.61
CA ASP A 153 -3.65 21.27 -17.10
C ASP A 153 -4.29 20.16 -16.24
N ASN A 154 -3.98 20.16 -14.94
CA ASN A 154 -4.39 19.15 -13.97
C ASN A 154 -3.92 17.73 -14.35
N SER A 155 -2.63 17.61 -14.68
CA SER A 155 -1.94 16.35 -15.00
C SER A 155 -2.49 15.60 -16.21
N LYS A 156 -3.11 16.31 -17.17
CA LYS A 156 -3.44 15.71 -18.47
C LYS A 156 -2.19 15.59 -19.33
N THR A 157 -1.30 16.57 -19.23
CA THR A 157 0.02 16.56 -19.88
C THR A 157 1.12 16.97 -18.92
N TRP A 158 2.33 16.49 -19.19
CA TRP A 158 3.52 16.76 -18.39
C TRP A 158 4.65 17.25 -19.27
N THR A 159 5.35 18.29 -18.81
CA THR A 159 6.58 18.77 -19.43
C THR A 159 7.74 18.48 -18.48
N LYS A 160 8.69 17.68 -18.92
CA LYS A 160 9.93 17.43 -18.16
C LYS A 160 10.82 18.66 -18.18
N TYR A 161 11.46 18.96 -17.06
CA TYR A 161 12.35 20.11 -16.97
C TYR A 161 13.63 19.88 -17.79
N ALA A 162 13.93 20.81 -18.70
CA ALA A 162 15.04 20.66 -19.65
C ALA A 162 16.42 20.55 -18.99
N SER A 163 16.59 21.07 -17.77
CA SER A 163 17.85 21.00 -17.02
C SER A 163 17.87 19.86 -16.00
N ASN A 164 17.03 18.84 -16.17
CA ASN A 164 17.12 17.63 -15.36
C ASN A 164 18.48 16.91 -15.52
N PRO A 165 18.94 16.19 -14.47
CA PRO A 165 18.30 16.06 -13.15
C PRO A 165 18.58 17.29 -12.25
N VAL A 166 17.63 17.63 -11.39
CA VAL A 166 17.72 18.74 -10.41
C VAL A 166 18.53 18.38 -9.16
N LEU A 167 18.72 17.09 -8.88
CA LEU A 167 19.61 16.61 -7.83
C LEU A 167 20.43 15.43 -8.36
N GLN A 168 21.73 15.67 -8.51
CA GLN A 168 22.70 14.66 -8.91
C GLN A 168 22.95 13.68 -7.78
N ASN A 169 23.31 12.45 -8.13
CA ASN A 169 23.70 11.43 -7.16
C ASN A 169 25.05 11.80 -6.53
N PRO A 170 25.18 11.82 -5.18
CA PRO A 170 26.43 12.14 -4.51
C PRO A 170 27.39 10.95 -4.36
N GLY A 171 27.17 9.83 -5.06
CA GLY A 171 27.96 8.59 -4.95
C GLY A 171 27.32 7.51 -4.08
N ILE A 172 25.99 7.43 -4.04
CA ILE A 172 25.19 6.49 -3.25
C ILE A 172 24.44 5.54 -4.20
N ARG A 173 24.53 4.23 -3.95
CA ARG A 173 23.99 3.19 -4.86
C ARG A 173 22.47 3.28 -5.00
N ASP A 174 21.79 3.32 -3.87
CA ASP A 174 20.33 3.42 -3.78
C ASP A 174 20.01 4.85 -3.31
N PHE A 175 19.61 5.72 -4.21
CA PHE A 175 19.39 7.15 -4.00
C PHE A 175 18.12 7.58 -4.73
N ARG A 176 16.97 7.31 -4.13
CA ARG A 176 15.67 7.34 -4.83
C ARG A 176 14.49 7.72 -3.97
N ASP A 177 13.34 7.80 -4.63
CA ASP A 177 11.99 7.99 -4.08
C ASP A 177 11.78 9.34 -3.37
N PRO A 178 11.99 10.48 -4.08
CA PRO A 178 11.84 11.80 -3.49
C PRO A 178 10.40 12.09 -3.07
N LYS A 179 10.17 12.30 -1.77
CA LYS A 179 8.95 12.92 -1.24
C LYS A 179 9.19 14.40 -0.97
N ILE A 180 8.40 15.26 -1.60
CA ILE A 180 8.42 16.71 -1.35
C ILE A 180 7.16 17.21 -0.65
N SER A 181 7.32 18.24 0.18
CA SER A 181 6.23 18.94 0.85
C SER A 181 6.59 20.40 1.15
N TRP A 182 5.58 21.25 1.37
CA TRP A 182 5.78 22.67 1.70
C TRP A 182 5.82 22.90 3.22
N ASP A 183 6.91 23.45 3.73
CA ASP A 183 7.01 23.99 5.09
C ASP A 183 6.53 25.46 5.09
N ALA A 184 5.25 25.65 5.40
CA ALA A 184 4.67 26.99 5.49
C ALA A 184 5.29 27.84 6.62
N LYS A 185 5.80 27.24 7.70
CA LYS A 185 6.40 27.99 8.82
C LYS A 185 7.72 28.64 8.40
N ARG A 186 8.51 27.96 7.56
CA ARG A 186 9.84 28.42 7.12
C ARG A 186 9.90 28.85 5.66
N GLN A 187 8.76 28.78 4.97
CA GLN A 187 8.60 29.19 3.58
C GLN A 187 9.62 28.48 2.68
N GLN A 188 9.67 27.15 2.75
CA GLN A 188 10.61 26.33 1.98
C GLN A 188 9.97 25.00 1.59
N TRP A 189 10.44 24.42 0.50
CA TRP A 189 10.18 23.03 0.17
C TRP A 189 11.14 22.13 0.94
N ILE A 190 10.61 21.02 1.44
CA ILE A 190 11.38 19.93 2.04
C ILE A 190 11.36 18.78 1.07
N MET A 191 12.47 18.08 0.92
CA MET A 191 12.52 16.74 0.33
C MET A 191 13.03 15.77 1.39
N VAL A 192 12.35 14.64 1.55
CA VAL A 192 12.93 13.44 2.15
C VAL A 192 13.17 12.42 1.05
N LEU A 193 14.37 11.83 1.03
CA LEU A 193 14.85 10.95 -0.02
C LEU A 193 15.48 9.71 0.61
N ALA A 194 15.24 8.53 0.06
CA ALA A 194 15.94 7.33 0.49
C ALA A 194 17.37 7.35 -0.04
N ALA A 195 18.32 7.08 0.85
CA ALA A 195 19.74 7.01 0.57
C ALA A 195 20.28 5.73 1.21
N GLN A 196 20.16 4.61 0.50
CA GLN A 196 20.53 3.27 0.93
C GLN A 196 19.74 2.80 2.15
N ASP A 197 20.31 2.93 3.33
CA ASP A 197 19.80 2.41 4.60
C ASP A 197 19.36 3.55 5.54
N ARG A 198 19.21 4.76 5.00
CA ARG A 198 18.80 5.95 5.75
C ARG A 198 18.02 6.91 4.85
N THR A 199 17.52 7.98 5.45
CA THR A 199 16.92 9.10 4.73
C THR A 199 17.84 10.30 4.70
N HIS A 200 17.85 11.02 3.59
CA HIS A 200 18.44 12.35 3.46
C HIS A 200 17.33 13.41 3.38
N PHE A 201 17.54 14.54 4.06
CA PHE A 201 16.67 15.71 3.97
C PHE A 201 17.34 16.82 3.16
N TYR A 202 16.57 17.41 2.25
CA TYR A 202 17.00 18.59 1.48
C TYR A 202 15.97 19.70 1.64
N ALA A 203 16.41 20.93 1.41
CA ALA A 203 15.54 22.09 1.33
C ALA A 203 15.71 22.83 0.00
N SER A 204 14.63 23.42 -0.49
CA SER A 204 14.64 24.27 -1.69
C SER A 204 13.72 25.47 -1.55
N LYS A 205 14.02 26.55 -2.27
CA LYS A 205 13.12 27.70 -2.41
C LYS A 205 12.30 27.67 -3.71
N ASN A 206 12.66 26.81 -4.67
CA ASN A 206 12.11 26.86 -6.03
C ASN A 206 11.92 25.48 -6.68
N LEU A 207 12.03 24.38 -5.92
CA LEU A 207 11.92 22.98 -6.36
C LEU A 207 13.02 22.51 -7.35
N LYS A 208 13.93 23.40 -7.76
CA LYS A 208 14.99 23.15 -8.73
C LYS A 208 16.36 23.07 -8.06
N ASP A 209 16.63 23.99 -7.13
CA ASP A 209 17.90 24.05 -6.42
C ASP A 209 17.71 23.44 -5.02
N TRP A 210 18.35 22.30 -4.78
CA TRP A 210 18.23 21.54 -3.53
C TRP A 210 19.51 21.60 -2.71
N THR A 211 19.38 21.92 -1.41
CA THR A 211 20.50 21.96 -0.46
C THR A 211 20.32 20.89 0.59
N PHE A 212 21.30 19.98 0.73
CA PHE A 212 21.31 18.96 1.79
C PHE A 212 21.26 19.60 3.18
N GLN A 213 20.44 19.04 4.07
CA GLN A 213 20.25 19.54 5.43
C GLN A 213 20.79 18.56 6.47
N SER A 214 20.31 17.32 6.45
CA SER A 214 20.76 16.27 7.38
C SER A 214 20.36 14.88 6.89
N GLU A 215 20.78 13.86 7.64
CA GLU A 215 20.34 12.47 7.47
C GLU A 215 19.64 11.96 8.73
N PHE A 216 18.83 10.90 8.59
CA PHE A 216 18.22 10.17 9.71
C PHE A 216 18.10 8.69 9.37
N GLY A 217 18.33 7.83 10.35
CA GLY A 217 17.87 6.44 10.30
C GLY A 217 18.95 5.38 10.40
N LYS A 218 20.23 5.68 10.14
CA LYS A 218 21.33 4.69 10.01
C LYS A 218 21.40 3.61 11.12
N GLU A 219 21.01 3.96 12.34
CA GLU A 219 21.04 3.07 13.51
C GLU A 219 19.64 2.86 14.14
N GLU A 220 18.59 3.38 13.50
CA GLU A 220 17.23 3.45 14.04
C GLU A 220 16.21 2.66 13.21
N GLY A 221 15.43 1.80 13.87
CA GLY A 221 14.43 0.97 13.19
C GLY A 221 15.01 -0.23 12.46
N ALA A 222 14.21 -0.83 11.58
CA ALA A 222 14.60 -2.03 10.85
C ALA A 222 15.58 -1.72 9.71
N HIS A 223 16.58 -2.59 9.55
CA HIS A 223 17.66 -2.51 8.56
C HIS A 223 17.93 -3.86 7.86
N GLY A 224 16.88 -4.68 7.69
CA GLY A 224 16.99 -5.97 6.99
C GLY A 224 17.25 -5.87 5.48
N GLY A 225 17.22 -4.66 4.92
CA GLY A 225 17.31 -4.37 3.49
C GLY A 225 17.34 -2.86 3.23
N VAL A 226 17.20 -2.49 1.95
CA VAL A 226 17.28 -1.10 1.49
C VAL A 226 16.03 -0.35 1.94
N TRP A 227 16.20 0.92 2.33
CA TRP A 227 15.12 1.84 2.65
C TRP A 227 14.62 2.50 1.35
N GLU A 228 13.31 2.60 1.20
CA GLU A 228 12.62 3.06 0.00
C GLU A 228 11.37 3.87 0.41
N CYS A 229 10.83 4.64 -0.53
CA CYS A 229 9.56 5.36 -0.43
C CYS A 229 9.35 6.10 0.91
N PRO A 230 10.23 7.02 1.31
CA PRO A 230 10.04 7.80 2.51
C PRO A 230 8.86 8.77 2.38
N ASP A 231 8.19 9.08 3.49
CA ASP A 231 7.18 10.13 3.53
C ASP A 231 7.19 10.88 4.86
N LEU A 232 7.25 12.22 4.82
CA LEU A 232 7.34 13.08 5.99
C LEU A 232 6.16 14.06 6.04
N PHE A 233 5.39 14.01 7.12
CA PHE A 233 4.27 14.93 7.34
C PHE A 233 3.98 15.17 8.83
N PRO A 234 3.42 16.34 9.19
CA PRO A 234 2.94 16.59 10.54
C PRO A 234 1.56 15.95 10.77
N LEU A 235 1.29 15.57 12.01
CA LEU A 235 -0.02 15.15 12.51
C LEU A 235 -0.30 15.73 13.88
N LYS A 236 -1.54 16.17 14.09
CA LYS A 236 -2.06 16.44 15.43
C LYS A 236 -2.28 15.12 16.17
N VAL A 237 -1.86 15.09 17.44
CA VAL A 237 -2.13 13.98 18.35
C VAL A 237 -3.60 14.00 18.71
N GLN A 238 -4.28 12.88 18.50
CA GLN A 238 -5.73 12.76 18.69
C GLN A 238 -6.13 13.15 20.13
N GLY A 239 -7.06 14.10 20.24
CA GLY A 239 -7.60 14.57 21.51
C GLY A 239 -6.73 15.60 22.24
N THR A 240 -5.68 16.12 21.61
CA THR A 240 -4.81 17.16 22.19
C THR A 240 -4.48 18.25 21.15
N ASN A 241 -3.76 19.29 21.59
CA ASN A 241 -3.20 20.32 20.71
C ASN A 241 -1.73 20.03 20.32
N GLU A 242 -1.18 18.89 20.74
CA GLU A 242 0.19 18.48 20.42
C GLU A 242 0.27 18.09 18.94
N GLU A 243 1.33 18.53 18.27
CA GLU A 243 1.66 18.15 16.90
C GLU A 243 3.01 17.41 16.92
N LYS A 244 3.10 16.33 16.15
CA LYS A 244 4.34 15.58 15.92
C LYS A 244 4.50 15.33 14.43
N TRP A 245 5.75 15.18 14.02
CA TRP A 245 6.10 14.74 12.67
C TRP A 245 6.16 13.22 12.63
N VAL A 246 5.64 12.67 11.55
CA VAL A 246 5.69 11.25 11.24
C VAL A 246 6.53 11.07 9.98
N LEU A 247 7.54 10.21 10.08
CA LEU A 247 8.33 9.74 8.96
C LEU A 247 7.96 8.28 8.69
N ILE A 248 7.35 8.00 7.54
CA ILE A 248 7.19 6.62 7.04
C ILE A 248 8.44 6.29 6.21
N VAL A 249 8.95 5.08 6.35
CA VAL A 249 9.97 4.51 5.47
C VAL A 249 9.60 3.06 5.15
N ASN A 250 9.74 2.67 3.90
CA ASN A 250 9.50 1.31 3.45
C ASN A 250 10.85 0.56 3.34
N ILE A 251 10.88 -0.74 3.57
CA ILE A 251 12.11 -1.55 3.57
C ILE A 251 11.95 -2.86 2.80
N ASN A 252 12.95 -3.23 2.00
CA ASN A 252 12.99 -4.50 1.28
C ASN A 252 14.40 -5.15 1.21
N PRO A 253 14.57 -6.43 1.62
CA PRO A 253 13.68 -7.20 2.49
C PRO A 253 13.78 -6.72 3.96
N GLY A 254 13.08 -7.36 4.88
CA GLY A 254 13.22 -7.08 6.32
C GLY A 254 11.92 -6.75 7.04
N GLY A 255 10.78 -6.93 6.38
CA GLY A 255 9.46 -6.75 6.99
C GLY A 255 9.17 -7.72 8.14
N PRO A 256 8.14 -7.43 8.97
CA PRO A 256 7.82 -8.18 10.17
C PRO A 256 7.47 -9.64 9.90
N ASN A 257 6.92 -9.93 8.71
CA ASN A 257 6.55 -11.26 8.26
C ASN A 257 7.27 -11.67 6.95
N LYS A 258 8.53 -11.24 6.80
CA LYS A 258 9.41 -11.43 5.62
C LYS A 258 9.09 -10.51 4.45
N GLY A 259 10.04 -10.45 3.52
CA GLY A 259 9.97 -9.58 2.34
C GLY A 259 9.87 -8.10 2.68
N SER A 260 9.08 -7.39 1.91
CA SER A 260 8.96 -5.93 1.95
C SER A 260 7.88 -5.44 2.92
N ALA A 261 8.11 -4.35 3.65
CA ALA A 261 7.10 -3.73 4.54
C ALA A 261 7.34 -2.22 4.79
N GLY A 262 6.34 -1.54 5.36
CA GLY A 262 6.45 -0.15 5.83
C GLY A 262 6.68 -0.06 7.35
N GLN A 263 7.64 0.76 7.77
CA GLN A 263 7.85 1.19 9.15
C GLN A 263 7.60 2.70 9.30
N TYR A 264 7.46 3.17 10.53
CA TYR A 264 7.31 4.60 10.81
C TYR A 264 8.08 5.04 12.04
N PHE A 265 8.35 6.35 12.10
CA PHE A 265 9.01 7.04 13.19
C PHE A 265 8.18 8.26 13.59
N VAL A 266 8.08 8.53 14.89
CA VAL A 266 7.36 9.70 15.42
C VAL A 266 8.34 10.60 16.16
N GLY A 267 8.27 11.89 15.88
CA GLY A 267 9.23 12.85 16.42
C GLY A 267 8.92 14.28 16.07
N ASP A 268 9.97 15.09 16.01
CA ASP A 268 9.92 16.52 15.72
C ASP A 268 10.82 16.83 14.51
N PHE A 269 10.36 17.73 13.64
CA PHE A 269 11.11 18.21 12.49
C PHE A 269 11.27 19.73 12.54
N ASP A 270 12.52 20.19 12.55
CA ASP A 270 12.82 21.62 12.70
C ASP A 270 13.02 22.36 11.36
N GLY A 271 12.60 21.74 10.26
CA GLY A 271 12.83 22.25 8.90
C GLY A 271 14.15 21.79 8.29
N LYS A 272 15.00 21.11 9.07
CA LYS A 272 16.30 20.58 8.63
C LYS A 272 16.51 19.15 9.12
N THR A 273 16.29 18.90 10.40
CA THR A 273 16.60 17.65 11.08
C THR A 273 15.35 17.04 11.71
N PHE A 274 15.18 15.74 11.50
CA PHE A 274 14.17 14.92 12.18
C PHE A 274 14.78 14.27 13.42
N LYS A 275 14.10 14.40 14.56
CA LYS A 275 14.51 13.78 15.84
C LYS A 275 13.34 12.98 16.39
N THR A 276 13.55 11.71 16.70
CA THR A 276 12.54 10.85 17.31
C THR A 276 12.15 11.38 18.69
N ASP A 277 10.86 11.22 19.03
CA ASP A 277 10.38 11.50 20.38
C ASP A 277 10.99 10.52 21.38
N GLU A 278 11.31 10.98 22.58
CA GLU A 278 12.06 10.18 23.57
C GLU A 278 11.35 8.88 23.96
N LEU A 279 10.04 8.94 24.26
CA LEU A 279 9.28 7.74 24.66
C LEU A 279 9.11 6.80 23.47
N PHE A 280 8.85 7.35 22.29
CA PHE A 280 8.80 6.56 21.05
C PHE A 280 10.13 5.87 20.78
N ASN A 281 11.25 6.55 20.96
CA ASN A 281 12.58 5.99 20.73
C ASN A 281 12.89 4.82 21.67
N GLN A 282 12.50 4.94 22.94
CA GLN A 282 12.61 3.84 23.90
C GLN A 282 11.78 2.61 23.46
N GLN A 283 10.54 2.82 23.00
CA GLN A 283 9.73 1.75 22.43
C GLN A 283 10.40 1.14 21.19
N LEU A 284 10.87 1.98 20.27
CA LEU A 284 11.50 1.57 19.02
C LEU A 284 12.73 0.68 19.28
N HIS A 285 13.61 1.03 20.22
CA HIS A 285 14.79 0.21 20.53
C HIS A 285 14.44 -1.15 21.15
N LYS A 286 13.36 -1.20 21.92
CA LYS A 286 12.83 -2.43 22.52
C LYS A 286 12.19 -3.33 21.47
N GLU A 287 11.36 -2.77 20.59
CA GLU A 287 10.59 -3.50 19.57
C GLU A 287 11.36 -3.67 18.25
N LYS A 288 12.52 -3.02 18.11
CA LYS A 288 13.38 -2.93 16.92
C LYS A 288 12.79 -2.16 15.73
N ALA A 289 11.47 -2.10 15.60
CA ALA A 289 10.79 -1.31 14.59
C ALA A 289 9.33 -1.04 14.99
N ALA A 290 8.77 0.05 14.47
CA ALA A 290 7.34 0.32 14.53
C ALA A 290 6.73 0.13 13.12
N TRP A 291 5.93 -0.92 12.96
CA TRP A 291 5.39 -1.30 11.65
C TRP A 291 4.06 -0.61 11.33
N LEU A 292 3.94 -0.11 10.10
CA LEU A 292 2.71 0.52 9.57
C LEU A 292 1.61 -0.53 9.31
N ASP A 293 2.03 -1.69 8.85
CA ASP A 293 1.23 -2.88 8.59
C ASP A 293 2.06 -4.11 8.94
N TRP A 294 1.45 -5.09 9.60
CA TRP A 294 2.10 -6.35 9.96
C TRP A 294 1.88 -7.43 8.91
N GLY A 295 0.96 -7.22 7.97
CA GLY A 295 0.73 -8.12 6.86
C GLY A 295 1.89 -8.14 5.88
N LYS A 296 1.94 -9.18 5.05
CA LYS A 296 2.98 -9.31 4.02
C LYS A 296 2.74 -8.37 2.84
N ASP A 297 1.51 -7.92 2.60
CA ASP A 297 1.12 -7.27 1.35
C ASP A 297 0.71 -5.79 1.53
N ASN A 298 1.53 -5.00 2.23
CA ASN A 298 1.41 -3.55 2.20
C ASN A 298 2.81 -2.90 2.20
N TYR A 299 3.20 -2.39 1.03
CA TYR A 299 4.50 -1.78 0.79
C TYR A 299 4.37 -0.41 0.11
N ALA A 300 5.47 0.33 0.01
CA ALA A 300 5.56 1.64 -0.65
C ALA A 300 4.41 2.59 -0.26
N SER A 301 4.00 2.56 1.02
CA SER A 301 2.89 3.38 1.48
C SER A 301 3.31 4.85 1.57
N VAL A 302 2.67 5.70 0.78
CA VAL A 302 2.90 7.15 0.76
C VAL A 302 1.58 7.91 0.81
N SER A 303 1.64 9.17 1.21
CA SER A 303 0.50 10.04 1.45
C SER A 303 0.23 11.02 0.32
N PHE A 304 -1.04 11.37 0.20
CA PHE A 304 -1.50 12.45 -0.67
C PHE A 304 -1.03 13.81 -0.15
N ASP A 305 -0.55 14.65 -1.07
CA ASP A 305 -0.39 16.09 -0.85
C ASP A 305 -1.72 16.84 -1.06
N ASN A 306 -1.80 18.04 -0.47
CA ASN A 306 -2.89 19.00 -0.69
C ASN A 306 -4.31 18.45 -0.38
N ILE A 307 -4.41 17.47 0.52
CA ILE A 307 -5.70 16.98 1.03
C ILE A 307 -6.38 18.08 1.87
N PRO A 308 -7.70 18.31 1.72
CA PRO A 308 -8.42 19.29 2.51
C PRO A 308 -8.64 18.84 3.97
N GLN A 309 -9.01 19.78 4.85
CA GLN A 309 -9.44 19.52 6.24
C GLN A 309 -8.36 18.91 7.16
N ASP A 310 -7.08 19.22 6.92
CA ASP A 310 -5.94 18.72 7.70
C ASP A 310 -5.89 17.19 7.84
N LYS A 311 -6.57 16.46 6.95
CA LYS A 311 -6.53 15.00 6.91
C LYS A 311 -5.23 14.54 6.27
N ARG A 312 -4.74 13.38 6.72
CA ARG A 312 -3.68 12.64 6.05
C ARG A 312 -4.24 11.33 5.53
N ILE A 313 -4.04 11.09 4.24
CA ILE A 313 -4.51 9.88 3.57
C ILE A 313 -3.30 9.22 2.93
N ILE A 314 -3.13 7.91 3.16
CA ILE A 314 -2.10 7.09 2.53
C ILE A 314 -2.73 6.04 1.62
N ILE A 315 -1.96 5.55 0.65
CA ILE A 315 -2.23 4.32 -0.08
C ILE A 315 -0.92 3.56 -0.26
N GLY A 316 -0.98 2.24 -0.30
CA GLY A 316 0.20 1.38 -0.45
C GLY A 316 0.04 0.40 -1.60
N TRP A 317 1.16 -0.12 -2.08
CA TRP A 317 1.20 -1.25 -2.99
C TRP A 317 0.83 -2.53 -2.24
N MET A 318 -0.25 -3.18 -2.67
CA MET A 318 -0.77 -4.41 -2.06
C MET A 318 -0.11 -5.65 -2.67
N SER A 319 1.19 -5.79 -2.39
CA SER A 319 2.00 -6.94 -2.79
C SER A 319 3.30 -7.01 -1.97
N ASN A 320 4.17 -7.94 -2.32
CA ASN A 320 5.47 -8.12 -1.67
C ASN A 320 6.55 -8.54 -2.67
N TRP A 321 7.72 -7.91 -2.59
CA TRP A 321 8.83 -8.20 -3.50
C TRP A 321 9.32 -9.66 -3.50
N GLU A 322 9.08 -10.45 -2.44
CA GLU A 322 9.46 -11.87 -2.43
C GLU A 322 8.71 -12.74 -3.46
N TYR A 323 7.55 -12.29 -3.94
CA TYR A 323 6.70 -13.09 -4.82
C TYR A 323 5.89 -12.27 -5.82
N ALA A 324 5.99 -10.93 -5.82
CA ALA A 324 5.22 -10.07 -6.70
C ALA A 324 5.41 -10.46 -8.18
N GLN A 325 6.61 -10.88 -8.61
CA GLN A 325 6.84 -11.33 -9.99
C GLN A 325 6.29 -12.73 -10.33
N GLU A 326 5.66 -13.41 -9.38
CA GLU A 326 5.17 -14.79 -9.52
C GLU A 326 3.67 -14.97 -9.23
N VAL A 327 2.97 -13.93 -8.74
CA VAL A 327 1.52 -14.00 -8.50
C VAL A 327 0.76 -14.45 -9.76
N PRO A 328 -0.31 -15.25 -9.63
CA PRO A 328 -0.96 -15.93 -10.74
C PRO A 328 -1.99 -15.05 -11.46
N THR A 329 -1.61 -13.80 -11.74
CA THR A 329 -2.37 -12.87 -12.60
C THR A 329 -1.66 -12.72 -13.95
N GLU A 330 -2.45 -12.67 -15.03
CA GLU A 330 -1.90 -12.75 -16.38
C GLU A 330 -1.80 -11.38 -17.06
N ALA A 331 -2.93 -10.78 -17.44
CA ALA A 331 -2.96 -9.55 -18.23
C ALA A 331 -2.51 -8.32 -17.44
N TRP A 332 -2.67 -8.37 -16.12
CA TRP A 332 -2.37 -7.31 -15.16
C TRP A 332 -1.60 -7.88 -13.99
N ARG A 333 -1.00 -7.01 -13.17
CA ARG A 333 -0.37 -7.43 -11.94
C ARG A 333 -0.38 -6.36 -10.87
N SER A 334 -0.64 -6.84 -9.66
CA SER A 334 -0.72 -6.07 -8.42
C SER A 334 -1.93 -5.17 -8.31
N SER A 335 -2.18 -4.72 -7.08
CA SER A 335 -3.21 -3.73 -6.79
C SER A 335 -2.72 -2.78 -5.70
N MET A 336 -3.43 -1.68 -5.49
CA MET A 336 -3.24 -0.80 -4.34
C MET A 336 -4.09 -1.28 -3.17
N THR A 337 -3.69 -0.98 -1.94
CA THR A 337 -4.56 -1.11 -0.75
C THR A 337 -5.74 -0.14 -0.83
N VAL A 338 -6.76 -0.30 0.02
CA VAL A 338 -7.72 0.81 0.16
C VAL A 338 -7.00 2.05 0.67
N ALA A 339 -7.42 3.24 0.23
CA ALA A 339 -6.93 4.47 0.83
C ALA A 339 -7.25 4.50 2.33
N ARG A 340 -6.29 4.96 3.14
CA ARG A 340 -6.38 4.92 4.60
C ARG A 340 -6.20 6.31 5.20
N GLU A 341 -7.13 6.75 6.05
CA GLU A 341 -6.97 7.94 6.88
C GLU A 341 -6.01 7.61 8.03
N VAL A 342 -5.01 8.48 8.23
CA VAL A 342 -3.96 8.30 9.25
C VAL A 342 -4.20 9.25 10.42
N SER A 343 -4.01 8.75 11.64
CA SER A 343 -4.10 9.53 12.87
C SER A 343 -3.04 9.10 13.87
N LEU A 344 -2.63 10.01 14.74
CA LEU A 344 -1.62 9.75 15.75
C LEU A 344 -2.27 9.68 17.13
N LYS A 345 -2.01 8.62 17.90
CA LYS A 345 -2.48 8.48 19.28
C LYS A 345 -1.30 8.38 20.23
N LYS A 346 -1.34 9.15 21.31
CA LYS A 346 -0.40 9.03 22.42
C LYS A 346 -0.76 7.83 23.29
N THR A 347 0.24 7.08 23.71
CA THR A 347 0.12 5.95 24.65
C THR A 347 1.08 6.17 25.82
N LYS A 348 1.06 5.27 26.81
CA LYS A 348 2.03 5.30 27.91
C LYS A 348 3.47 5.01 27.44
N ASP A 349 3.61 4.34 26.30
CA ASP A 349 4.88 3.86 25.75
C ASP A 349 5.38 4.77 24.61
N GLY A 350 4.70 5.90 24.33
CA GLY A 350 5.05 6.83 23.25
C GLY A 350 3.87 7.13 22.35
N TYR A 351 3.99 6.83 21.06
CA TYR A 351 2.97 7.12 20.05
C TYR A 351 2.70 5.91 19.17
N ILE A 352 1.45 5.76 18.78
CA ILE A 352 1.05 4.78 17.76
C ILE A 352 0.43 5.52 16.59
N LEU A 353 0.89 5.16 15.39
CA LEU A 353 0.26 5.58 14.15
C LEU A 353 -0.90 4.64 13.85
N ARG A 354 -2.12 5.19 13.81
CA ARG A 354 -3.32 4.46 13.43
C ARG A 354 -3.66 4.76 11.98
N ASN A 355 -4.02 3.74 11.23
CA ASN A 355 -4.55 3.90 9.88
C ASN A 355 -5.83 3.08 9.70
N VAL A 356 -6.85 3.68 9.10
CA VAL A 356 -8.17 3.05 8.89
C VAL A 356 -8.70 3.38 7.49
N PRO A 357 -9.51 2.52 6.86
CA PRO A 357 -10.07 2.80 5.54
C PRO A 357 -10.82 4.12 5.49
N VAL A 358 -10.67 4.84 4.39
CA VAL A 358 -11.38 6.10 4.16
C VAL A 358 -12.89 5.92 4.30
N SER A 359 -13.53 6.93 4.87
CA SER A 359 -14.98 6.91 5.10
C SER A 359 -15.83 6.79 3.82
N HIS A 360 -15.26 7.13 2.66
CA HIS A 360 -15.90 7.04 1.34
C HIS A 360 -16.40 5.63 0.98
N LEU A 361 -15.79 4.55 1.50
CA LEU A 361 -16.29 3.18 1.30
C LEU A 361 -17.74 3.02 1.78
N LYS A 362 -18.18 3.81 2.77
CA LYS A 362 -19.56 3.77 3.28
C LYS A 362 -20.59 4.23 2.24
N ASN A 363 -20.19 5.06 1.27
CA ASN A 363 -21.07 5.53 0.21
C ASN A 363 -21.51 4.40 -0.74
N TYR A 364 -20.81 3.26 -0.68
CA TYR A 364 -21.05 2.09 -1.51
C TYR A 364 -21.71 0.95 -0.75
N GLN A 365 -22.21 1.18 0.46
CA GLN A 365 -22.92 0.13 1.20
C GLN A 365 -24.20 -0.27 0.47
N GLY A 366 -24.26 -1.51 0.01
CA GLY A 366 -25.43 -2.17 -0.53
C GLY A 366 -26.11 -3.03 0.53
N LYS A 367 -26.18 -4.34 0.29
CA LYS A 367 -26.78 -5.30 1.22
C LYS A 367 -26.03 -5.30 2.55
N SER A 368 -26.73 -5.07 3.65
CA SER A 368 -26.17 -5.09 5.01
C SER A 368 -26.87 -6.11 5.90
N ILE A 369 -26.10 -6.85 6.70
CA ILE A 369 -26.61 -7.84 7.66
C ILE A 369 -25.97 -7.57 9.02
N LYS A 370 -26.81 -7.43 10.04
CA LYS A 370 -26.40 -7.31 11.44
C LYS A 370 -26.74 -8.58 12.21
N LYS A 371 -25.76 -9.15 12.91
CA LYS A 371 -25.96 -10.33 13.78
C LYS A 371 -25.37 -10.05 15.15
N ARG A 372 -26.01 -10.58 16.18
CA ARG A 372 -25.46 -10.66 17.54
C ARG A 372 -25.58 -12.09 18.00
N ILE A 373 -24.46 -12.70 18.37
CA ILE A 373 -24.43 -14.10 18.81
C ILE A 373 -23.68 -14.23 20.14
N ASN A 374 -24.10 -15.21 20.94
CA ASN A 374 -23.25 -15.77 21.98
C ASN A 374 -22.33 -16.78 21.31
N VAL A 375 -21.03 -16.60 21.48
CA VAL A 375 -20.02 -17.41 20.80
C VAL A 375 -20.02 -18.82 21.41
N LYS A 376 -20.25 -19.82 20.56
CA LYS A 376 -20.09 -21.26 20.86
C LYS A 376 -18.70 -21.74 20.40
N PRO A 377 -18.29 -22.98 20.72
CA PRO A 377 -17.02 -23.51 20.20
C PRO A 377 -16.91 -23.46 18.67
N GLU A 378 -18.04 -23.65 17.97
CA GLU A 378 -18.16 -23.55 16.52
C GLU A 378 -19.40 -22.73 16.15
N ASN A 379 -19.24 -21.77 15.24
CA ASN A 379 -20.30 -20.87 14.80
C ASN A 379 -20.25 -20.69 13.29
N LYS A 380 -21.36 -20.99 12.61
CA LYS A 380 -21.56 -20.55 11.21
C LYS A 380 -22.08 -19.12 11.22
N LEU A 381 -21.25 -18.17 10.77
CA LEU A 381 -21.60 -16.74 10.78
C LEU A 381 -22.35 -16.35 9.52
N PHE A 382 -21.88 -16.81 8.36
CA PHE A 382 -22.54 -16.65 7.07
C PHE A 382 -22.37 -17.92 6.23
N GLY A 383 -23.43 -18.36 5.57
CA GLY A 383 -23.40 -19.36 4.51
C GLY A 383 -23.52 -18.76 3.11
N LYS A 384 -23.46 -19.65 2.11
CA LYS A 384 -23.55 -19.28 0.70
C LYS A 384 -24.77 -18.39 0.40
N SER A 385 -24.55 -17.34 -0.38
CA SER A 385 -25.56 -16.37 -0.83
C SER A 385 -26.14 -15.42 0.23
N GLU A 386 -25.71 -15.50 1.50
CA GLU A 386 -26.13 -14.51 2.51
C GLU A 386 -25.50 -13.14 2.24
N ILE A 387 -24.20 -13.11 2.00
CA ILE A 387 -23.46 -11.89 1.65
C ILE A 387 -22.36 -12.25 0.65
N ASP A 388 -22.10 -11.38 -0.32
CA ASP A 388 -20.96 -11.56 -1.21
C ASP A 388 -19.66 -11.14 -0.51
N LEU A 389 -18.93 -12.14 -0.01
CA LEU A 389 -17.69 -11.93 0.73
C LEU A 389 -16.56 -11.40 -0.16
N SER A 390 -16.64 -11.55 -1.49
CA SER A 390 -15.65 -11.03 -2.43
C SER A 390 -15.70 -9.52 -2.64
N LYS A 391 -16.65 -8.83 -1.99
CA LYS A 391 -16.82 -7.37 -2.04
C LYS A 391 -17.53 -6.88 -0.79
N SER A 392 -16.90 -7.02 0.37
CA SER A 392 -17.55 -6.70 1.64
C SER A 392 -16.66 -6.04 2.67
N VAL A 393 -17.28 -5.28 3.58
CA VAL A 393 -16.68 -4.75 4.79
C VAL A 393 -17.41 -5.32 5.99
N LEU A 394 -16.68 -6.02 6.85
CA LEU A 394 -17.19 -6.65 8.06
C LEU A 394 -16.69 -5.88 9.28
N ASP A 395 -17.59 -5.44 10.15
CA ASP A 395 -17.23 -5.03 11.51
C ASP A 395 -17.52 -6.20 12.46
N LEU A 396 -16.47 -6.73 13.09
CA LEU A 396 -16.51 -7.85 14.03
C LEU A 396 -16.12 -7.35 15.43
N ASP A 397 -17.11 -7.16 16.29
CA ASP A 397 -16.92 -6.67 17.66
C ASP A 397 -17.09 -7.83 18.65
N ILE A 398 -15.98 -8.36 19.14
CA ILE A 398 -15.95 -9.45 20.13
C ILE A 398 -15.91 -8.83 21.53
N ASN A 399 -16.84 -9.24 22.39
CA ASN A 399 -17.00 -8.72 23.75
C ASN A 399 -16.93 -9.84 24.77
N LYS A 400 -16.53 -9.50 26.00
CA LYS A 400 -16.36 -10.44 27.13
C LYS A 400 -15.37 -11.58 26.81
N MET A 401 -14.32 -11.24 26.08
CA MET A 401 -13.28 -12.19 25.71
C MET A 401 -12.54 -12.69 26.95
N THR A 402 -12.27 -13.99 26.98
CA THR A 402 -11.31 -14.62 27.89
C THR A 402 -10.03 -14.98 27.16
N ALA A 403 -9.02 -15.45 27.90
CA ALA A 403 -7.82 -16.06 27.32
C ALA A 403 -8.23 -17.30 26.49
N GLY A 404 -7.71 -17.39 25.27
CA GLY A 404 -8.02 -18.41 24.28
C GLY A 404 -7.98 -17.85 22.86
N THR A 405 -8.29 -18.67 21.87
CA THR A 405 -8.18 -18.33 20.45
C THR A 405 -9.55 -18.08 19.84
N TYR A 406 -9.65 -17.06 19.00
CA TYR A 406 -10.85 -16.69 18.24
C TYR A 406 -10.48 -16.72 16.76
N THR A 407 -10.86 -17.80 16.08
CA THR A 407 -10.42 -18.10 14.72
C THR A 407 -11.58 -17.95 13.76
N PHE A 408 -11.50 -16.95 12.89
CA PHE A 408 -12.38 -16.82 11.75
C PHE A 408 -11.83 -17.60 10.56
N ALA A 409 -12.71 -18.16 9.74
CA ALA A 409 -12.31 -18.82 8.51
C ALA A 409 -13.27 -18.48 7.38
N LEU A 410 -12.71 -17.97 6.28
CA LEU A 410 -13.38 -17.87 4.98
C LEU A 410 -13.22 -19.20 4.25
N LYS A 411 -14.30 -19.78 3.74
CA LYS A 411 -14.30 -21.11 3.10
C LYS A 411 -15.08 -21.12 1.80
N ASN A 412 -14.73 -22.05 0.88
CA ASN A 412 -15.47 -22.31 -0.35
C ASN A 412 -15.83 -23.81 -0.49
N SER A 413 -16.55 -24.16 -1.56
CA SER A 413 -16.97 -25.55 -1.83
C SER A 413 -15.82 -26.51 -2.11
N LEU A 414 -14.65 -25.99 -2.49
CA LEU A 414 -13.47 -26.80 -2.83
C LEU A 414 -12.65 -27.19 -1.60
N GLY A 415 -13.06 -26.76 -0.39
CA GLY A 415 -12.34 -27.02 0.85
C GLY A 415 -11.14 -26.10 1.06
N GLU A 416 -11.02 -25.04 0.27
CA GLU A 416 -10.02 -23.99 0.48
C GLU A 416 -10.44 -23.09 1.64
N GLU A 417 -9.47 -22.60 2.40
CA GLU A 417 -9.70 -21.74 3.55
C GLU A 417 -8.64 -20.65 3.70
N LEU A 418 -9.10 -19.44 4.05
CA LEU A 418 -8.27 -18.37 4.60
C LEU A 418 -8.65 -18.18 6.07
N ILE A 419 -7.69 -18.40 6.95
CA ILE A 419 -7.90 -18.36 8.40
C ILE A 419 -7.31 -17.07 8.94
N PHE A 420 -8.05 -16.37 9.82
CA PHE A 420 -7.56 -15.18 10.49
C PHE A 420 -8.18 -15.03 11.87
N GLY A 421 -7.58 -14.22 12.72
CA GLY A 421 -8.18 -13.94 14.03
C GLY A 421 -7.17 -13.52 15.05
N MET A 422 -7.42 -13.90 16.30
CA MET A 422 -6.53 -13.59 17.40
C MET A 422 -6.40 -14.72 18.40
N ASP A 423 -5.19 -14.93 18.89
CA ASP A 423 -4.90 -15.70 20.07
C ASP A 423 -4.73 -14.73 21.24
N ASN A 424 -5.74 -14.67 22.10
CA ASN A 424 -5.77 -13.78 23.27
C ASN A 424 -4.94 -14.35 24.44
N LYS A 425 -4.46 -15.59 24.34
CA LYS A 425 -3.56 -16.21 25.31
C LYS A 425 -2.11 -15.85 24.99
N THR A 426 -1.70 -15.95 23.74
CA THR A 426 -0.34 -15.54 23.30
C THR A 426 -0.24 -14.04 23.01
N GLY A 427 -1.36 -13.37 22.79
CA GLY A 427 -1.41 -11.93 22.50
C GLY A 427 -0.99 -11.64 21.05
N GLU A 428 -1.52 -12.39 20.10
CA GLU A 428 -1.18 -12.27 18.68
C GLU A 428 -2.43 -12.19 17.81
N LEU A 429 -2.42 -11.32 16.80
CA LEU A 429 -3.26 -11.49 15.61
C LEU A 429 -2.57 -12.44 14.63
N PHE A 430 -3.35 -13.12 13.81
CA PHE A 430 -2.80 -13.98 12.77
C PHE A 430 -3.63 -13.98 11.48
N VAL A 431 -2.96 -14.26 10.37
CA VAL A 431 -3.55 -14.65 9.08
C VAL A 431 -2.77 -15.85 8.53
N ASP A 432 -3.48 -16.93 8.24
CA ASP A 432 -2.96 -18.13 7.61
C ASP A 432 -3.65 -18.34 6.25
N ARG A 433 -2.84 -18.18 5.19
CA ARG A 433 -3.27 -18.35 3.80
C ARG A 433 -2.78 -19.65 3.16
N PHE A 434 -2.27 -20.60 3.94
CA PHE A 434 -1.65 -21.83 3.43
C PHE A 434 -2.59 -22.68 2.56
N LYS A 435 -3.89 -22.69 2.88
CA LYS A 435 -4.93 -23.40 2.11
C LYS A 435 -5.87 -22.49 1.34
N SER A 436 -5.45 -21.26 1.05
CA SER A 436 -6.30 -20.24 0.41
C SER A 436 -6.47 -20.38 -1.11
N GLY A 437 -6.09 -21.55 -1.66
CA GLY A 437 -6.15 -21.88 -3.08
C GLY A 437 -4.77 -22.03 -3.70
N LYS A 438 -4.46 -21.25 -4.74
CA LYS A 438 -3.14 -21.26 -5.38
C LYS A 438 -2.12 -20.66 -4.41
N THR A 439 -1.20 -21.50 -3.94
CA THR A 439 -0.16 -21.11 -2.96
C THR A 439 1.25 -21.56 -3.35
N ALA A 440 1.37 -22.35 -4.41
CA ALA A 440 2.62 -22.91 -4.92
C ALA A 440 3.34 -21.94 -5.88
N PHE A 441 3.57 -20.70 -5.44
CA PHE A 441 4.37 -19.70 -6.15
C PHE A 441 5.05 -18.79 -5.14
N GLY A 442 6.22 -18.25 -5.49
CA GLY A 442 6.90 -17.25 -4.69
C GLY A 442 7.48 -17.76 -3.37
N LYS A 443 8.55 -17.11 -2.93
CA LYS A 443 9.19 -17.46 -1.66
C LYS A 443 8.37 -16.93 -0.49
N ASN A 444 8.22 -17.73 0.56
CA ASN A 444 7.50 -17.36 1.80
C ASN A 444 6.07 -16.84 1.62
N TYR A 445 5.45 -17.09 0.45
CA TYR A 445 4.10 -16.63 0.17
C TYR A 445 3.13 -17.24 1.20
N ALA A 446 3.00 -18.57 1.18
CA ALA A 446 2.02 -19.28 2.00
C ALA A 446 2.44 -19.49 3.46
N THR A 447 3.75 -19.62 3.72
CA THR A 447 4.33 -19.89 5.04
C THR A 447 5.50 -18.96 5.33
N PRO A 448 5.79 -18.64 6.61
CA PRO A 448 4.99 -18.97 7.80
C PRO A 448 3.68 -18.16 7.86
N VAL A 449 2.81 -18.53 8.82
CA VAL A 449 1.61 -17.76 9.21
C VAL A 449 2.03 -16.33 9.56
N THR A 450 1.31 -15.35 9.02
CA THR A 450 1.53 -13.94 9.33
C THR A 450 1.03 -13.65 10.73
N LYS A 451 1.83 -12.94 11.54
CA LYS A 451 1.47 -12.58 12.91
C LYS A 451 1.68 -11.10 13.22
N ALA A 452 0.87 -10.56 14.13
CA ALA A 452 1.09 -9.23 14.72
C ALA A 452 0.97 -9.29 16.25
N PRO A 453 1.96 -8.83 17.02
CA PRO A 453 1.88 -8.80 18.48
C PRO A 453 0.89 -7.72 18.94
N LEU A 454 0.06 -8.09 19.90
CA LEU A 454 -0.95 -7.24 20.52
C LEU A 454 -0.47 -6.55 21.80
N GLY A 455 0.61 -7.06 22.40
CA GLY A 455 1.24 -6.51 23.61
C GLY A 455 0.45 -6.70 24.91
N GLN A 456 -0.81 -7.11 24.83
CA GLN A 456 -1.68 -7.37 25.98
C GLN A 456 -2.87 -8.26 25.57
N ALA A 457 -3.52 -8.85 26.57
CA ALA A 457 -4.82 -9.51 26.38
C ALA A 457 -5.96 -8.48 26.36
N TYR A 458 -7.01 -8.77 25.60
CA TYR A 458 -8.19 -7.92 25.44
C TYR A 458 -9.43 -8.59 26.03
N THR A 459 -10.26 -7.81 26.70
CA THR A 459 -11.62 -8.21 27.12
C THR A 459 -12.66 -7.84 26.07
N ASN A 460 -12.35 -6.87 25.20
CA ASN A 460 -13.14 -6.51 24.03
C ASN A 460 -12.18 -6.16 22.89
N ALA A 461 -12.51 -6.60 21.68
CA ALA A 461 -11.74 -6.35 20.48
C ALA A 461 -12.66 -5.97 19.32
N LYS A 462 -12.18 -5.08 18.46
CA LYS A 462 -12.86 -4.68 17.22
C LYS A 462 -11.98 -5.03 16.04
N MET A 463 -12.53 -5.73 15.06
CA MET A 463 -11.86 -5.98 13.77
C MET A 463 -12.75 -5.45 12.66
N LYS A 464 -12.27 -4.44 11.94
CA LYS A 464 -12.84 -4.08 10.64
C LYS A 464 -12.08 -4.86 9.58
N VAL A 465 -12.77 -5.69 8.82
CA VAL A 465 -12.20 -6.52 7.75
C VAL A 465 -12.72 -6.02 6.41
N VAL A 466 -11.82 -5.61 5.52
CA VAL A 466 -12.14 -5.27 4.13
C VAL A 466 -11.77 -6.48 3.27
N LEU A 467 -12.72 -6.99 2.51
CA LEU A 467 -12.57 -8.16 1.65
C LEU A 467 -12.85 -7.80 0.20
N ASP A 468 -11.90 -8.17 -0.66
CA ASP A 468 -12.07 -8.20 -2.12
C ASP A 468 -11.84 -9.64 -2.62
N LYS A 469 -11.88 -9.87 -3.94
CA LYS A 469 -11.74 -11.22 -4.52
C LYS A 469 -10.46 -11.94 -4.13
N THR A 470 -9.38 -11.18 -3.94
CA THR A 470 -8.00 -11.68 -3.75
C THR A 470 -7.25 -10.98 -2.62
N SER A 471 -7.96 -10.24 -1.75
CA SER A 471 -7.32 -9.54 -0.64
C SER A 471 -8.17 -9.48 0.62
N ILE A 472 -7.47 -9.43 1.75
CA ILE A 472 -8.02 -9.16 3.08
C ILE A 472 -7.18 -8.08 3.76
N GLU A 473 -7.84 -7.05 4.26
CA GLU A 473 -7.23 -6.03 5.14
C GLU A 473 -7.95 -6.01 6.49
N ILE A 474 -7.22 -6.29 7.57
CA ILE A 474 -7.76 -6.36 8.93
C ILE A 474 -7.27 -5.17 9.73
N PHE A 475 -8.18 -4.28 10.11
CA PHE A 475 -7.93 -3.12 10.95
C PHE A 475 -8.39 -3.39 12.38
N PHE A 476 -7.44 -3.76 13.24
CA PHE A 476 -7.69 -4.10 14.64
C PHE A 476 -7.76 -2.84 15.51
N ASN A 477 -8.77 -2.78 16.39
CA ASN A 477 -9.00 -1.73 17.37
C ASN A 477 -8.91 -0.29 16.82
N ASN A 478 -9.52 -0.07 15.65
CA ASN A 478 -9.47 1.19 14.91
C ASN A 478 -8.06 1.51 14.38
N GLY A 479 -7.41 0.50 13.79
CA GLY A 479 -6.14 0.67 13.08
C GLY A 479 -4.91 0.74 13.98
N GLU A 480 -4.99 0.29 15.24
CA GLU A 480 -3.81 0.19 16.11
C GLU A 480 -2.83 -0.88 15.63
N LYS A 481 -3.36 -1.92 14.99
CA LYS A 481 -2.61 -2.92 14.23
C LYS A 481 -3.38 -3.19 12.95
N VAL A 482 -2.64 -3.37 11.85
CA VAL A 482 -3.20 -3.69 10.55
C VAL A 482 -2.48 -4.91 9.98
N LEU A 483 -3.22 -5.79 9.31
CA LEU A 483 -2.70 -6.92 8.56
C LEU A 483 -3.32 -6.90 7.16
N THR A 484 -2.49 -6.77 6.14
CA THR A 484 -2.87 -6.88 4.73
C THR A 484 -2.27 -8.12 4.07
N GLU A 485 -3.11 -8.94 3.45
CA GLU A 485 -2.68 -10.16 2.76
C GLU A 485 -3.44 -10.33 1.44
N ILE A 486 -2.75 -10.80 0.41
CA ILE A 486 -3.37 -11.30 -0.83
C ILE A 486 -3.56 -12.83 -0.78
N PHE A 487 -4.54 -13.32 -1.53
CA PHE A 487 -4.84 -14.74 -1.71
C PHE A 487 -5.44 -15.03 -3.10
N PHE A 488 -5.35 -16.26 -3.60
CA PHE A 488 -5.79 -16.62 -4.95
C PHE A 488 -6.59 -17.92 -4.95
N PRO A 489 -7.89 -17.86 -4.63
CA PRO A 489 -8.70 -19.05 -4.45
C PRO A 489 -9.17 -19.61 -5.80
N ASN A 490 -9.32 -20.92 -5.93
CA ASN A 490 -9.85 -21.49 -7.19
C ASN A 490 -11.37 -21.27 -7.33
N GLU A 491 -12.04 -20.90 -6.24
CA GLU A 491 -13.43 -20.40 -6.19
C GLU A 491 -13.54 -19.33 -5.09
N HIS A 492 -14.32 -18.27 -5.29
CA HIS A 492 -14.51 -17.26 -4.23
C HIS A 492 -15.03 -17.89 -2.93
N PHE A 493 -14.50 -17.41 -1.80
CA PHE A 493 -15.03 -17.80 -0.49
C PHE A 493 -16.49 -17.37 -0.35
N SER A 494 -17.33 -18.27 0.16
CA SER A 494 -18.78 -18.08 0.26
C SER A 494 -19.33 -18.36 1.65
N GLU A 495 -18.49 -18.82 2.59
CA GLU A 495 -18.84 -19.03 3.98
C GLU A 495 -17.86 -18.33 4.91
N LEU A 496 -18.38 -17.83 6.04
CA LEU A 496 -17.59 -17.32 7.15
C LEU A 496 -17.98 -18.06 8.43
N THR A 497 -17.01 -18.63 9.12
CA THR A 497 -17.19 -19.30 10.41
C THR A 497 -16.33 -18.65 11.50
N LEU A 498 -16.69 -18.90 12.76
CA LEU A 498 -15.86 -18.59 13.93
C LEU A 498 -15.77 -19.83 14.83
N SER A 499 -14.55 -20.26 15.11
CA SER A 499 -14.26 -21.25 16.14
C SER A 499 -13.51 -20.63 17.32
N THR A 500 -13.72 -21.19 18.52
CA THR A 500 -13.01 -20.76 19.73
C THR A 500 -12.97 -21.88 20.78
N ASP A 501 -11.92 -21.89 21.60
CA ASP A 501 -11.82 -22.73 22.81
C ASP A 501 -12.41 -22.05 24.06
N THR A 502 -12.94 -20.83 23.91
CA THR A 502 -13.47 -20.01 25.01
C THR A 502 -14.98 -20.18 25.20
N LYS A 503 -15.49 -19.68 26.33
CA LYS A 503 -16.93 -19.62 26.65
C LYS A 503 -17.30 -18.25 27.18
N GLY A 504 -18.53 -17.81 26.91
CA GLY A 504 -19.12 -16.60 27.51
C GLY A 504 -18.91 -15.31 26.70
N SER A 505 -18.09 -15.35 25.66
CA SER A 505 -17.92 -14.24 24.72
C SER A 505 -19.17 -14.01 23.87
N SER A 506 -19.37 -12.78 23.42
CA SER A 506 -20.41 -12.43 22.44
C SER A 506 -19.82 -11.67 21.27
N LEU A 507 -20.31 -11.94 20.07
CA LEU A 507 -19.87 -11.28 18.83
C LEU A 507 -21.02 -10.47 18.25
N ASN A 508 -20.79 -9.17 18.02
CA ASN A 508 -21.62 -8.35 17.14
C ASN A 508 -20.97 -8.29 15.76
N ILE A 509 -21.76 -8.50 14.71
CA ILE A 509 -21.32 -8.46 13.33
C ILE A 509 -22.15 -7.41 12.61
N ASN A 510 -21.48 -6.53 11.87
CA ASN A 510 -22.10 -5.69 10.86
C ASN A 510 -21.40 -5.96 9.52
N ALA A 511 -22.03 -6.75 8.66
CA ALA A 511 -21.49 -7.14 7.37
C ALA A 511 -22.14 -6.33 6.26
N ASN A 512 -21.34 -5.58 5.51
CA ASN A 512 -21.82 -4.69 4.45
C ASN A 512 -21.21 -5.11 3.12
N GLN A 513 -22.04 -5.60 2.21
CA GLN A 513 -21.66 -5.81 0.83
C GLN A 513 -21.54 -4.46 0.13
N LEU A 514 -20.51 -4.29 -0.68
CA LEU A 514 -20.29 -3.07 -1.45
C LEU A 514 -20.99 -3.16 -2.82
N ASP A 515 -21.69 -2.11 -3.23
CA ASP A 515 -22.28 -1.92 -4.57
C ASP A 515 -21.50 -0.86 -5.35
N ILE A 516 -20.32 -1.27 -5.80
CA ILE A 516 -19.40 -0.42 -6.58
C ILE A 516 -19.61 -0.78 -8.04
N LYS A 517 -20.39 0.07 -8.72
CA LYS A 517 -20.73 -0.07 -10.16
C LYS A 517 -19.65 0.45 -11.09
#